data_AF-A0A7S0GA43-F1
#
_entry.id   AF-A0A7S0GA43-F1
#
_cell.length_a   1.000
_cell.length_b   1.000
_cell.length_c   1.000
_cell.angle_alpha   90.00
_cell.angle_beta   90.00
_cell.angle_gamma   90.00
#
_symmetry.space_group_name_H-M   'P 1'
#
loop_
_entity.id
_entity.type
_entity.pdbx_description
1 polymer ?
#
loop_
_entity_poly.entity_id
_entity_poly.type
_entity_poly.pdbx_seq_one_letter_code
_entity_poly.pdbx_strand_id
1 'polypeptide(L)'
;QKSEEKYSVRFVDLRRPTDGIIGLDGKKYYGDILDRAYEMEERTGRGGGSGGEATTKVQWDPFAPNTLKYERSDGDINSSPATELKVVQRKIEPQNNQGSLVGSNELIRLTTKTSGPFNTNFDIVYAARVQRRWRRSTTEEGDRVVEGLEIVKTYRVLDGIAGIEFPTSTVKSTIRLTRTYPTRPGSKDT
;
A
#
# COMPACT_ATOMS: atom_id res chain seq x y z
N GLN A 1 -11.27 -16.94 -8.71
CA GLN A 1 -10.24 -16.77 -9.76
C GLN A 1 -9.11 -15.96 -9.15
N LYS A 2 -7.84 -16.39 -9.27
CA LYS A 2 -6.71 -15.55 -8.81
C LYS A 2 -6.50 -14.46 -9.87
N SER A 3 -6.80 -13.21 -9.53
CA SER A 3 -6.49 -12.06 -10.36
C SER A 3 -5.08 -11.57 -10.03
N GLU A 4 -4.25 -11.39 -11.05
CA GLU A 4 -2.98 -10.68 -10.91
C GLU A 4 -3.24 -9.19 -11.12
N GLU A 5 -2.90 -8.37 -10.13
CA GLU A 5 -2.97 -6.91 -10.25
C GLU A 5 -1.57 -6.35 -10.48
N LYS A 6 -1.43 -5.47 -11.48
CA LYS A 6 -0.17 -4.76 -11.81
C LYS A 6 -0.41 -3.26 -11.81
N TYR A 7 0.35 -2.57 -10.99
CA TYR A 7 0.32 -1.12 -10.86
C TYR A 7 1.71 -0.61 -10.52
N SER A 8 1.97 0.66 -10.86
CA SER A 8 3.27 1.26 -10.61
C SER A 8 3.38 1.71 -9.16
N VAL A 9 4.58 1.71 -8.60
CA VAL A 9 4.86 2.31 -7.29
C VAL A 9 6.08 3.21 -7.36
N ARG A 10 6.18 4.17 -6.45
CA ARG A 10 7.32 5.07 -6.31
C ARG A 10 7.75 5.11 -4.86
N PHE A 11 8.99 5.54 -4.66
CA PHE A 11 9.56 5.73 -3.34
C PHE A 11 9.88 7.21 -3.17
N VAL A 12 9.49 7.78 -2.03
CA VAL A 12 9.84 9.13 -1.62
C VAL A 12 11.09 9.05 -0.77
N ASP A 13 12.09 9.78 -1.22
CA ASP A 13 13.33 9.99 -0.51
C ASP A 13 13.12 11.01 0.61
N LEU A 14 13.24 10.55 1.86
CA LEU A 14 13.13 11.37 3.06
C LEU A 14 14.46 11.60 3.76
N ARG A 15 15.58 11.47 3.02
CA ARG A 15 16.93 11.59 3.56
C ARG A 15 17.08 12.79 4.47
N ARG A 16 17.37 12.51 5.74
CA ARG A 16 18.03 13.45 6.66
C ARG A 16 19.50 13.07 6.77
N PRO A 17 20.42 14.04 6.94
CA PRO A 17 21.85 13.74 7.09
C PRO A 17 22.17 12.70 8.17
N THR A 18 21.31 12.61 9.19
CA THR A 18 21.42 11.74 10.37
C THR A 18 20.91 10.31 10.19
N ASP A 19 20.10 10.03 9.15
CA ASP A 19 19.25 8.83 9.12
C ASP A 19 19.85 7.66 8.33
N GLY A 20 21.14 7.73 8.00
CA GLY A 20 21.78 6.71 7.20
C GLY A 20 22.25 5.50 8.01
N ILE A 21 22.04 4.32 7.44
CA ILE A 21 22.50 3.02 7.94
C ILE A 21 23.75 2.63 7.17
N ILE A 22 24.82 2.22 7.86
CA ILE A 22 26.01 1.68 7.19
C ILE A 22 25.74 0.20 6.86
N GLY A 23 25.76 -0.14 5.58
CA GLY A 23 25.64 -1.52 5.13
C GLY A 23 26.93 -2.30 5.30
N LEU A 24 26.84 -3.62 5.09
CA LEU A 24 27.99 -4.54 5.20
C LEU A 24 29.10 -4.26 4.18
N ASP A 25 28.79 -3.55 3.11
CA ASP A 25 29.74 -3.08 2.10
C ASP A 25 30.40 -1.72 2.46
N GLY A 26 30.18 -1.23 3.69
CA GLY A 26 30.69 0.05 4.16
C GLY A 26 29.98 1.27 3.58
N LYS A 27 28.96 1.09 2.72
CA LYS A 27 28.21 2.21 2.13
C LYS A 27 27.10 2.67 3.06
N LYS A 28 26.81 3.98 3.00
CA LYS A 28 25.69 4.58 3.73
C LYS A 28 24.41 4.46 2.88
N TYR A 29 23.43 3.76 3.42
CA TYR A 29 22.09 3.58 2.87
C TYR A 29 21.10 4.47 3.61
N TYR A 30 20.06 4.91 2.92
CA TYR A 30 18.99 5.68 3.52
C TYR A 30 17.66 4.94 3.32
N GLY A 31 16.76 5.06 4.28
CA GLY A 31 15.42 4.51 4.15
C GLY A 31 14.58 5.42 3.25
N ASP A 32 14.05 4.86 2.16
CA ASP A 32 12.98 5.50 1.41
C ASP A 32 11.63 5.00 1.93
N ILE A 33 10.58 5.80 1.75
CA ILE A 33 9.21 5.38 2.05
C ILE A 33 8.42 5.17 0.77
N LEU A 34 7.52 4.19 0.77
CA LEU A 34 6.60 3.99 -0.34
C LEU A 34 5.67 5.20 -0.48
N ASP A 35 5.58 5.77 -1.67
CA ASP A 35 4.63 6.82 -2.00
C ASP A 35 3.20 6.24 -2.02
N ARG A 36 2.49 6.41 -0.89
CA ARG A 36 1.14 5.86 -0.76
C ARG A 36 0.11 6.64 -1.58
N ALA A 37 0.36 7.91 -1.88
CA ALA A 37 -0.53 8.67 -2.76
C ALA A 37 -0.47 8.10 -4.17
N TYR A 38 0.73 7.98 -4.70
CA TYR A 38 0.96 7.42 -6.03
C TYR A 38 0.46 5.97 -6.15
N GLU A 39 0.70 5.13 -5.14
CA GLU A 39 0.15 3.77 -5.11
C GLU A 39 -1.38 3.78 -5.17
N MET A 40 -2.03 4.64 -4.39
CA MET A 40 -3.50 4.72 -4.36
C MET A 40 -4.08 5.20 -5.69
N GLU A 41 -3.45 6.21 -6.31
CA GLU A 41 -3.81 6.70 -7.64
C GLU A 41 -3.71 5.59 -8.69
N GLU A 42 -2.60 4.85 -8.74
CA GLU A 42 -2.41 3.77 -9.70
C GLU A 42 -3.39 2.61 -9.50
N ARG A 43 -3.73 2.28 -8.24
CA ARG A 43 -4.68 1.20 -7.92
C ARG A 43 -6.13 1.58 -8.22
N THR A 44 -6.51 2.85 -8.06
CA THR A 44 -7.92 3.28 -8.14
C THR A 44 -8.27 3.98 -9.46
N GLY A 45 -7.28 4.56 -10.15
CA GLY A 45 -7.44 5.25 -11.44
C GLY A 45 -7.44 4.33 -12.65
N ARG A 46 -7.00 3.07 -12.52
CA ARG A 46 -7.06 2.06 -13.59
C ARG A 46 -8.41 1.33 -13.62
N GLY A 47 -9.50 2.07 -13.81
CA GLY A 47 -10.79 1.51 -14.21
C GLY A 47 -10.79 1.27 -15.71
N GLY A 48 -10.72 0.00 -16.15
CA GLY A 48 -10.70 -0.35 -17.57
C GLY A 48 -11.99 0.01 -18.30
N GLY A 49 -11.85 0.48 -19.55
CA GLY A 49 -12.94 0.62 -20.52
C GLY A 49 -13.24 2.06 -20.91
N SER A 50 -12.95 2.38 -22.18
CA SER A 50 -13.45 3.53 -22.96
C SER A 50 -14.66 4.27 -22.36
N GLY A 51 -14.41 5.37 -21.64
CA GLY A 51 -15.47 6.29 -21.18
C GLY A 51 -15.12 7.05 -19.90
N GLY A 52 -14.37 8.16 -20.03
CA GLY A 52 -14.07 9.09 -18.93
C GLY A 52 -12.94 8.63 -17.99
N GLU A 53 -11.85 9.38 -17.91
CA GLU A 53 -10.79 9.13 -16.93
C GLU A 53 -11.34 9.32 -15.52
N ALA A 54 -11.62 8.21 -14.83
CA ALA A 54 -11.87 8.24 -13.40
C ALA A 54 -10.62 8.75 -12.68
N THR A 55 -10.63 10.02 -12.26
CA THR A 55 -9.51 10.64 -11.54
C THR A 55 -9.63 10.37 -10.05
N THR A 56 -8.58 9.90 -9.39
CA THR A 56 -8.54 9.81 -7.93
C THR A 56 -7.73 10.98 -7.39
N LYS A 57 -8.33 11.79 -6.53
CA LYS A 57 -7.62 12.84 -5.80
C LYS A 57 -7.11 12.27 -4.49
N VAL A 58 -5.81 12.29 -4.28
CA VAL A 58 -5.19 11.75 -3.05
C VAL A 58 -4.47 12.85 -2.27
N GLN A 59 -4.61 12.81 -0.94
CA GLN A 59 -3.89 13.65 0.00
C GLN A 59 -3.13 12.76 0.96
N TRP A 60 -1.80 12.87 0.94
CA TRP A 60 -0.90 12.14 1.83
C TRP A 60 0.36 12.96 2.06
N ASP A 61 0.82 13.01 3.31
CA ASP A 61 2.06 13.67 3.69
C ASP A 61 3.13 12.60 3.99
N PRO A 62 4.24 12.56 3.25
CA PRO A 62 5.31 11.62 3.51
C PRO A 62 5.98 11.83 4.89
N PHE A 63 5.96 13.04 5.45
CA PHE A 63 6.48 13.33 6.80
C PHE A 63 5.50 12.96 7.92
N ALA A 64 4.22 12.79 7.59
CA ALA A 64 3.17 12.31 8.48
C ALA A 64 2.42 11.10 7.85
N PRO A 65 3.11 9.96 7.62
CA PRO A 65 2.67 8.92 6.70
C PRO A 65 1.56 8.02 7.25
N ASN A 66 0.86 8.42 8.31
CA ASN A 66 -0.16 7.59 8.97
C ASN A 66 -1.57 7.86 8.43
N THR A 67 -1.80 9.02 7.80
CA THR A 67 -3.12 9.39 7.26
C THR A 67 -3.01 9.55 5.76
N LEU A 68 -3.88 8.86 5.02
CA LEU A 68 -4.10 9.05 3.60
C LEU A 68 -5.58 9.33 3.40
N LYS A 69 -5.93 10.36 2.63
CA LYS A 69 -7.31 10.65 2.23
C LYS A 69 -7.40 10.56 0.73
N TYR A 70 -8.47 9.98 0.21
CA TYR A 70 -8.71 9.99 -1.22
C TYR A 70 -10.19 10.13 -1.53
N GLU A 71 -10.45 10.69 -2.70
CA GLU A 71 -11.77 10.80 -3.30
C GLU A 71 -11.64 10.26 -4.72
N ARG A 72 -12.44 9.23 -5.03
CA ARG A 72 -12.53 8.75 -6.41
C ARG A 72 -13.34 9.76 -7.21
N SER A 73 -13.22 9.78 -8.52
CA SER A 73 -14.27 10.32 -9.37
C SER A 73 -14.66 9.20 -10.31
N ASP A 74 -15.89 8.76 -10.21
CA ASP A 74 -16.49 7.70 -11.01
C ASP A 74 -17.40 8.28 -12.11
N GLY A 75 -17.23 9.57 -12.42
CA GLY A 75 -18.01 10.28 -13.44
C GLY A 75 -19.38 10.78 -12.97
N ASP A 76 -19.81 10.39 -11.76
CA ASP A 76 -21.00 10.95 -11.11
C ASP A 76 -20.56 11.81 -9.90
N ILE A 77 -20.95 13.08 -9.95
CA ILE A 77 -20.53 14.12 -9.01
C ILE A 77 -21.08 13.87 -7.59
N ASN A 78 -22.02 12.93 -7.45
CA ASN A 78 -22.69 12.59 -6.19
C ASN A 78 -22.32 11.22 -5.62
N SER A 79 -21.50 10.40 -6.30
CA SER A 79 -21.36 8.97 -5.97
C SER A 79 -19.98 8.54 -5.47
N SER A 80 -19.00 9.43 -5.42
CA SER A 80 -17.66 9.07 -4.97
C SER A 80 -17.40 9.47 -3.51
N PRO A 81 -17.53 8.53 -2.55
CA PRO A 81 -17.38 8.86 -1.15
C PRO A 81 -15.92 9.15 -0.80
N ALA A 82 -15.68 10.29 -0.16
CA ALA A 82 -14.38 10.61 0.42
C ALA A 82 -14.00 9.56 1.47
N THR A 83 -12.80 8.99 1.35
CA THR A 83 -12.29 7.93 2.22
C THR A 83 -11.00 8.35 2.91
N GLU A 84 -10.95 8.18 4.23
CA GLU A 84 -9.73 8.32 5.04
C GLU A 84 -9.23 6.95 5.48
N LEU A 85 -7.94 6.66 5.22
CA LEU A 85 -7.20 5.58 5.86
C LEU A 85 -6.28 6.16 6.93
N LYS A 86 -6.47 5.73 8.17
CA LYS A 86 -5.64 6.13 9.30
C LYS A 86 -5.00 4.92 9.98
N VAL A 87 -3.67 4.87 9.97
CA VAL A 87 -2.91 3.88 10.75
C VAL A 87 -3.07 4.22 12.23
N VAL A 88 -3.76 3.35 12.98
CA VAL A 88 -4.01 3.52 14.42
C VAL A 88 -2.99 2.77 15.27
N GLN A 89 -2.42 1.71 14.73
CA GLN A 89 -1.35 0.94 15.37
C GLN A 89 -0.39 0.45 14.29
N ARG A 90 0.91 0.54 14.56
CA ARG A 90 1.96 -0.01 13.71
C ARG A 90 2.98 -0.72 14.57
N LYS A 91 3.30 -1.96 14.21
CA LYS A 91 4.46 -2.69 14.70
C LYS A 91 5.37 -3.00 13.52
N ILE A 92 6.63 -2.61 13.62
CA ILE A 92 7.66 -3.00 12.67
C ILE A 92 8.36 -4.26 13.21
N GLU A 93 8.44 -5.28 12.37
CA GLU A 93 9.22 -6.49 12.64
C GLU A 93 10.61 -6.27 12.03
N PRO A 94 11.68 -6.16 12.85
CA PRO A 94 13.02 -5.94 12.33
C PRO A 94 13.49 -7.15 11.53
N GLN A 95 14.55 -6.95 10.76
CA GLN A 95 15.27 -8.03 10.12
C GLN A 95 15.65 -9.10 11.14
N ASN A 96 15.46 -10.37 10.79
CA ASN A 96 15.97 -11.47 11.58
C ASN A 96 17.04 -12.24 10.80
N ASN A 97 17.86 -13.01 11.52
CA ASN A 97 18.92 -13.83 10.93
C ASN A 97 18.39 -15.03 10.12
N GLN A 98 17.07 -15.11 9.87
CA GLN A 98 16.41 -16.21 9.17
C GLN A 98 15.98 -15.82 7.74
N GLY A 99 16.54 -14.74 7.18
CA GLY A 99 16.32 -14.34 5.79
C GLY A 99 15.08 -13.47 5.54
N SER A 100 14.28 -13.15 6.56
CA SER A 100 13.22 -12.14 6.45
C SER A 100 13.83 -10.75 6.61
N LEU A 101 13.64 -9.88 5.62
CA LEU A 101 14.26 -8.55 5.60
C LEU A 101 13.63 -7.61 6.60
N VAL A 102 12.31 -7.43 6.53
CA VAL A 102 11.53 -6.55 7.40
C VAL A 102 10.07 -7.00 7.28
N GLY A 103 9.30 -6.88 8.36
CA GLY A 103 7.85 -7.02 8.32
C GLY A 103 7.14 -5.82 8.94
N SER A 104 5.85 -5.70 8.68
CA SER A 104 4.98 -4.75 9.36
C SER A 104 3.66 -5.39 9.72
N ASN A 105 3.07 -4.92 10.82
CA ASN A 105 1.71 -5.24 11.21
C ASN A 105 1.01 -3.91 11.56
N GLU A 106 0.08 -3.52 10.72
CA GLU A 106 -0.65 -2.27 10.84
C GLU A 106 -2.13 -2.53 11.09
N LEU A 107 -2.72 -1.84 12.06
CA LEU A 107 -4.16 -1.70 12.17
C LEU A 107 -4.52 -0.34 11.56
N ILE A 108 -5.39 -0.37 10.58
CA ILE A 108 -5.82 0.78 9.78
C ILE A 108 -7.32 0.97 10.01
N ARG A 109 -7.73 2.15 10.41
CA ARG A 109 -9.13 2.57 10.39
C ARG A 109 -9.44 3.14 9.01
N LEU A 110 -10.53 2.69 8.41
CA LEU A 110 -11.07 3.21 7.17
C LEU A 110 -12.36 3.94 7.51
N THR A 111 -12.47 5.21 7.12
CA THR A 111 -13.67 6.01 7.28
C THR A 111 -14.11 6.51 5.92
N THR A 112 -15.28 6.07 5.48
CA THR A 112 -15.86 6.43 4.18
C THR A 112 -17.09 7.28 4.43
N LYS A 113 -17.10 8.51 3.92
CA LYS A 113 -18.24 9.44 4.03
C LYS A 113 -19.25 9.12 2.96
N THR A 114 -20.47 8.77 3.34
CA THR A 114 -21.54 8.47 2.38
C THR A 114 -22.76 9.35 2.62
N SER A 115 -23.52 9.60 1.55
CA SER A 115 -24.81 10.29 1.59
C SER A 115 -25.95 9.27 1.56
N GLY A 116 -26.82 9.32 2.57
CA GLY A 116 -28.07 8.58 2.62
C GLY A 116 -29.23 9.32 1.94
N PRO A 117 -30.40 8.67 1.86
CA PRO A 117 -31.64 9.33 1.46
C PRO A 117 -31.88 10.59 2.30
N PHE A 118 -32.48 11.62 1.69
CA PHE A 118 -32.78 12.91 2.34
C PHE A 118 -31.57 13.75 2.77
N ASN A 119 -30.44 13.64 2.05
CA ASN A 119 -29.24 14.47 2.31
C ASN A 119 -28.64 14.28 3.71
N THR A 120 -28.79 13.08 4.28
CA THR A 120 -28.16 12.71 5.55
C THR A 120 -26.76 12.21 5.27
N ASN A 121 -25.74 12.85 5.86
CA ASN A 121 -24.36 12.39 5.74
C ASN A 121 -24.01 11.54 6.95
N PHE A 122 -23.47 10.35 6.71
CA PHE A 122 -22.97 9.48 7.78
C PHE A 122 -21.66 8.80 7.40
N ASP A 123 -20.90 8.46 8.43
CA ASP A 123 -19.61 7.80 8.27
C ASP A 123 -19.79 6.28 8.36
N ILE A 124 -19.25 5.56 7.39
CA ILE A 124 -19.08 4.11 7.47
C ILE A 124 -17.64 3.85 7.92
N VAL A 125 -17.49 3.11 9.01
CA VAL A 125 -16.17 2.82 9.61
C VAL A 125 -15.87 1.33 9.52
N TYR A 126 -14.68 1.01 9.02
CA TYR A 126 -14.10 -0.32 9.03
C TYR A 126 -12.72 -0.30 9.69
N ALA A 127 -12.25 -1.47 10.09
CA ALA A 127 -10.85 -1.65 10.44
C ALA A 127 -10.24 -2.74 9.56
N ALA A 128 -9.00 -2.54 9.15
CA ALA A 128 -8.20 -3.53 8.44
C ALA A 128 -6.88 -3.75 9.17
N ARG A 129 -6.53 -5.00 9.44
CA ARG A 129 -5.19 -5.39 9.87
C ARG A 129 -4.41 -5.85 8.65
N VAL A 130 -3.33 -5.16 8.33
CA VAL A 130 -2.44 -5.46 7.20
C VAL A 130 -1.11 -5.95 7.77
N GLN A 131 -0.79 -7.22 7.48
CA GLN A 131 0.46 -7.84 7.87
C GLN A 131 1.28 -8.10 6.61
N ARG A 132 2.51 -7.59 6.57
CA ARG A 132 3.43 -7.77 5.45
C ARG A 132 4.75 -8.33 5.93
N ARG A 133 5.33 -9.26 5.19
CA ARG A 133 6.70 -9.75 5.38
C ARG A 133 7.43 -9.80 4.06
N TRP A 134 8.65 -9.31 4.05
CA TRP A 134 9.44 -9.15 2.84
C TRP A 134 10.71 -9.99 2.84
N ARG A 135 11.10 -10.46 1.66
CA ARG A 135 12.39 -11.12 1.40
C ARG A 135 13.01 -10.65 0.10
N ARG A 136 14.33 -10.72 0.00
CA ARG A 136 15.07 -10.57 -1.27
C ARG A 136 14.92 -11.87 -2.04
N SER A 137 14.81 -11.77 -3.35
CA SER A 137 14.87 -12.90 -4.27
C SER A 137 15.51 -12.46 -5.58
N THR A 138 15.70 -13.42 -6.48
CA THR A 138 16.11 -13.19 -7.86
C THR A 138 15.11 -13.86 -8.80
N THR A 139 14.84 -13.25 -9.95
CA THR A 139 14.13 -13.95 -11.03
C THR A 139 15.00 -15.03 -11.66
N GLU A 140 14.43 -15.85 -12.55
CA GLU A 140 15.17 -16.86 -13.32
C GLU A 140 16.28 -16.22 -14.16
N GLU A 141 16.07 -14.97 -14.59
CA GLU A 141 17.00 -14.15 -15.35
C GLU A 141 18.10 -13.48 -14.51
N GLY A 142 18.09 -13.68 -13.19
CA GLY A 142 19.06 -13.08 -12.26
C GLY A 142 18.71 -11.66 -11.80
N ASP A 143 17.55 -11.13 -12.16
CA ASP A 143 17.14 -9.79 -11.74
C ASP A 143 16.78 -9.77 -10.26
N ARG A 144 17.30 -8.78 -9.52
CA ARG A 144 16.99 -8.60 -8.10
C ARG A 144 15.54 -8.17 -7.93
N VAL A 145 14.80 -8.88 -7.10
CA VAL A 145 13.41 -8.57 -6.75
C VAL A 145 13.20 -8.58 -5.25
N VAL A 146 12.13 -7.93 -4.80
CA VAL A 146 11.66 -8.04 -3.42
C VAL A 146 10.30 -8.72 -3.45
N GLU A 147 10.18 -9.84 -2.75
CA GLU A 147 8.93 -10.58 -2.63
C GLU A 147 8.31 -10.33 -1.26
N GLY A 148 6.99 -10.20 -1.23
CA GLY A 148 6.20 -9.96 -0.04
C GLY A 148 5.09 -10.98 0.12
N LEU A 149 4.84 -11.40 1.35
CA LEU A 149 3.56 -12.01 1.73
C LEU A 149 2.72 -10.94 2.43
N GLU A 150 1.51 -10.71 1.94
CA GLU A 150 0.54 -9.82 2.56
C GLU A 150 -0.67 -10.62 3.06
N ILE A 151 -1.10 -10.32 4.28
CA ILE A 151 -2.35 -10.82 4.85
C ILE A 151 -3.16 -9.61 5.31
N VAL A 152 -4.34 -9.44 4.72
CA VAL A 152 -5.29 -8.38 5.10
C VAL A 152 -6.48 -9.04 5.78
N LYS A 153 -6.77 -8.63 7.01
CA LYS A 153 -7.98 -9.02 7.75
C LYS A 153 -8.87 -7.80 7.90
N THR A 154 -10.13 -7.89 7.52
CA THR A 154 -11.09 -6.80 7.74
C THR A 154 -11.99 -7.09 8.93
N TYR A 155 -12.42 -6.04 9.61
CA TYR A 155 -13.26 -6.10 10.80
C TYR A 155 -14.36 -5.06 10.68
N ARG A 156 -15.57 -5.43 11.12
CA ARG A 156 -16.66 -4.49 11.31
C ARG A 156 -16.40 -3.63 12.55
N VAL A 157 -16.72 -2.34 12.45
CA VAL A 157 -16.73 -1.44 13.59
C VAL A 157 -18.17 -1.20 13.99
N LEU A 158 -18.49 -1.43 15.26
CA LEU A 158 -19.79 -1.17 15.86
C LEU A 158 -19.57 -0.18 17.01
N ASP A 159 -20.36 0.90 17.02
CA ASP A 159 -20.28 1.97 18.04
C ASP A 159 -18.87 2.52 18.27
N GLY A 160 -18.08 2.61 17.19
CA GLY A 160 -16.70 3.12 17.23
C GLY A 160 -15.65 2.12 17.73
N ILE A 161 -16.05 0.90 18.12
CA ILE A 161 -15.16 -0.15 18.60
C ILE A 161 -15.03 -1.25 17.55
N ALA A 162 -13.79 -1.59 17.20
CA ALA A 162 -13.48 -2.71 16.32
C ALA A 162 -13.27 -3.98 17.16
N GLY A 163 -14.14 -4.98 17.03
CA GLY A 163 -13.93 -6.31 17.59
C GLY A 163 -12.84 -7.06 16.81
N ILE A 164 -11.56 -6.84 17.15
CA ILE A 164 -10.40 -7.39 16.41
C ILE A 164 -10.18 -8.91 16.58
N GLU A 165 -11.06 -9.57 17.34
CA GLU A 165 -11.02 -11.00 17.65
C GLU A 165 -11.53 -11.86 16.49
N PHE A 166 -12.57 -11.39 15.79
CA PHE A 166 -13.24 -12.14 14.73
C PHE A 166 -13.21 -11.36 13.40
N PRO A 167 -12.30 -11.69 12.47
CA PRO A 167 -12.23 -11.02 11.19
C PRO A 167 -13.47 -11.35 10.34
N THR A 168 -14.04 -10.33 9.71
CA THR A 168 -15.13 -10.46 8.74
C THR A 168 -14.66 -11.09 7.44
N SER A 169 -13.41 -10.81 7.04
CA SER A 169 -12.78 -11.48 5.89
C SER A 169 -11.27 -11.54 6.06
N THR A 170 -10.62 -12.44 5.30
CA THR A 170 -9.16 -12.53 5.22
C THR A 170 -8.75 -12.72 3.76
N VAL A 171 -7.85 -11.86 3.28
CA VAL A 171 -7.21 -11.97 1.97
C VAL A 171 -5.73 -12.23 2.18
N LYS A 172 -5.17 -13.14 1.37
CA LYS A 172 -3.74 -13.42 1.33
C LYS A 172 -3.24 -13.14 -0.08
N SER A 173 -2.17 -12.37 -0.18
CA SER A 173 -1.58 -11.93 -1.44
C SER A 173 -0.08 -12.16 -1.44
N THR A 174 0.47 -12.52 -2.59
CA THR A 174 1.91 -12.48 -2.84
C THR A 174 2.21 -11.21 -3.62
N ILE A 175 3.11 -10.39 -3.10
CA ILE A 175 3.54 -9.14 -3.71
C ILE A 175 4.92 -9.36 -4.32
N ARG A 176 5.18 -8.81 -5.49
CA ARG A 176 6.51 -8.76 -6.08
C ARG A 176 6.82 -7.35 -6.54
N LEU A 177 7.88 -6.77 -5.99
CA LEU A 177 8.44 -5.51 -6.45
C LEU A 177 9.58 -5.81 -7.42
N THR A 178 9.40 -5.37 -8.67
CA THR A 178 10.40 -5.44 -9.73
C THR A 178 10.81 -4.02 -10.13
N ARG A 179 12.08 -3.87 -10.51
CA ARG A 179 12.54 -2.62 -11.13
C ARG A 179 12.34 -2.73 -12.63
N THR A 180 11.66 -1.77 -13.23
CA THR A 180 11.59 -1.67 -14.69
C THR A 180 12.91 -1.09 -15.21
N TYR A 181 13.58 -1.83 -16.10
CA TYR A 181 14.76 -1.36 -16.82
C TYR A 181 14.34 -0.88 -18.21
N PRO A 182 14.59 0.39 -18.60
CA PRO A 182 14.23 0.89 -19.93
C PRO A 182 14.93 0.14 -21.07
N THR A 183 16.12 -0.41 -20.82
CA THR A 183 16.91 -1.20 -21.77
C THR A 183 17.69 -2.24 -21.00
N ARG A 184 17.28 -3.51 -21.11
CA ARG A 184 18.17 -4.63 -20.79
C ARG A 184 19.26 -4.62 -21.87
N PRO A 185 20.57 -4.51 -21.55
CA PRO A 185 21.59 -4.87 -22.52
C PRO A 185 21.30 -6.31 -22.92
N GLY A 186 21.01 -6.55 -24.20
CA GLY A 186 20.68 -7.88 -24.70
C GLY A 186 21.72 -8.86 -24.17
N SER A 187 21.25 -9.97 -23.59
CA SER A 187 22.13 -11.10 -23.29
C SER A 187 22.87 -11.39 -24.58
N LYS A 188 24.19 -11.15 -24.60
CA LYS A 188 25.00 -11.77 -25.63
C LYS A 188 24.89 -13.25 -25.35
N ASP A 189 24.25 -13.96 -26.26
CA ASP A 189 24.29 -15.41 -26.32
C ASP A 189 25.77 -15.83 -26.20
N THR A 190 26.07 -16.55 -25.11
CA THR A 190 27.30 -17.33 -24.96
C THR A 190 26.99 -18.78 -25.26
#